data_AF-A0A497BIC7-F1
#
_entry.id   AF-A0A497BIC7-F1
#
_cell.length_a   1.000
_cell.length_b   1.000
_cell.length_c   1.000
_cell.angle_alpha   90.00
_cell.angle_beta   90.00
_cell.angle_gamma   90.00
#
_symmetry.space_group_name_H-M   'P 1'
#
loop_
_entity.id
_entity.type
_entity.pdbx_description
1 polymer ?
#
loop_
_entity_poly.entity_id
_entity_poly.type
_entity_poly.pdbx_seq_one_letter_code
_entity_poly.pdbx_strand_id
1 'polypeptide(L)'
;MARKTETFKIEGYDKSFTVTELTVKQIIGLVQDDVQTAGDDFDALRSIFADKVLPLASNVTMEDLVEMAPSDIKEFWDHFYKVNSVFFEMARKSGLKAVLETLQTAILSDFGKWLAGSLRPDIKTS
;
A
#
# COMPACT_ATOMS: atom_id res chain seq x y z
N MET A 1 -14.24 -21.00 2.29
CA MET A 1 -14.87 -19.79 1.73
C MET A 1 -13.91 -19.18 0.73
N ALA A 2 -14.38 -18.83 -0.47
CA ALA A 2 -13.54 -18.18 -1.48
C ALA A 2 -13.31 -16.72 -1.08
N ARG A 3 -12.05 -16.27 -1.10
CA ARG A 3 -11.69 -14.87 -0.83
C ARG A 3 -12.11 -14.01 -2.02
N LYS A 4 -12.54 -12.76 -1.78
CA LYS A 4 -12.73 -11.82 -2.89
C LYS A 4 -11.37 -11.54 -3.53
N THR A 5 -11.27 -11.76 -4.83
CA THR A 5 -10.08 -11.49 -5.63
C THR A 5 -10.49 -10.71 -6.85
N GLU A 6 -9.72 -9.68 -7.20
CA GLU A 6 -9.95 -8.85 -8.38
C GLU A 6 -8.65 -8.79 -9.18
N THR A 7 -8.73 -9.14 -10.46
CA THR A 7 -7.62 -9.04 -11.41
C THR A 7 -7.95 -7.94 -12.41
N PHE A 8 -7.01 -7.02 -12.63
CA PHE A 8 -7.15 -5.86 -13.51
C PHE A 8 -5.84 -5.57 -14.24
N LYS A 9 -5.89 -4.69 -15.24
CA LYS A 9 -4.73 -4.23 -16.00
C LYS A 9 -4.71 -2.72 -15.96
N ILE A 10 -3.53 -2.16 -15.75
CA ILE A 10 -3.29 -0.73 -15.85
C ILE A 10 -2.64 -0.48 -17.22
N GLU A 11 -3.07 0.56 -17.92
CA GLU A 11 -2.49 0.93 -19.22
C GLU A 11 -0.99 1.26 -19.07
N GLY A 12 -0.17 0.78 -20.01
CA GLY A 12 1.28 0.98 -19.97
C GLY A 12 2.07 -0.13 -19.25
N TYR A 13 1.40 -1.13 -18.64
CA TYR A 13 2.06 -2.31 -18.07
C TYR A 13 1.63 -3.58 -18.80
N ASP A 14 2.61 -4.42 -19.13
CA ASP A 14 2.35 -5.71 -19.79
C ASP A 14 1.77 -6.77 -18.84
N LYS A 15 1.94 -6.57 -17.52
CA LYS A 15 1.47 -7.50 -16.48
C LYS A 15 0.06 -7.18 -16.00
N SER A 16 -0.64 -8.21 -15.53
CA SER A 16 -1.92 -8.07 -14.82
C SER A 16 -1.70 -7.96 -13.32
N PHE A 17 -2.44 -7.05 -12.70
CA PHE A 17 -2.47 -6.83 -11.26
C PHE A 17 -3.58 -7.66 -10.64
N THR A 18 -3.31 -8.29 -9.51
CA THR A 18 -4.29 -9.06 -8.76
C THR A 18 -4.25 -8.61 -7.32
N VAL A 19 -5.41 -8.22 -6.80
CA VAL A 19 -5.62 -7.91 -5.39
C VAL A 19 -6.55 -8.94 -4.77
N THR A 20 -6.24 -9.36 -3.56
CA THR A 20 -6.98 -10.38 -2.81
C THR A 20 -7.34 -9.86 -1.43
N GLU A 21 -8.53 -10.22 -0.99
CA GLU A 21 -9.06 -9.87 0.32
C GLU A 21 -8.24 -10.50 1.45
N LEU A 22 -7.88 -9.66 2.41
CA LEU A 22 -7.23 -10.06 3.65
C LEU A 22 -8.21 -10.83 4.53
N THR A 23 -7.77 -11.98 5.02
CA THR A 23 -8.51 -12.75 6.02
C THR A 23 -8.35 -12.14 7.41
N VAL A 24 -9.33 -12.38 8.27
CA VAL A 24 -9.26 -11.99 9.70
C VAL A 24 -7.98 -12.51 10.37
N LYS A 25 -7.52 -13.72 10.01
CA LYS A 25 -6.26 -14.28 10.52
C LYS A 25 -5.04 -13.46 10.10
N GLN A 26 -4.97 -13.04 8.83
CA GLN A 26 -3.87 -12.19 8.34
C GLN A 26 -3.90 -10.82 9.02
N ILE A 27 -5.10 -10.25 9.20
CA ILE A 27 -5.29 -8.97 9.91
C ILE A 27 -4.83 -9.08 11.36
N ILE A 28 -5.21 -10.15 12.07
CA ILE A 28 -4.77 -10.39 13.45
C ILE A 28 -3.24 -10.54 13.50
N GLY A 29 -2.63 -11.25 12.56
CA GLY A 29 -1.17 -11.38 12.49
C GLY A 29 -0.46 -10.03 12.33
N LEU A 30 -0.98 -9.16 11.45
CA LEU A 30 -0.46 -7.80 11.26
C LEU A 30 -0.57 -6.94 12.53
N VAL A 31 -1.67 -7.07 13.27
CA VAL A 31 -1.91 -6.31 14.51
C VAL A 31 -1.09 -6.87 15.68
N GLN A 32 -0.94 -8.18 15.78
CA GLN A 32 -0.22 -8.84 16.89
C GLN A 32 1.30 -8.70 16.78
N ASP A 33 1.84 -8.75 15.56
CA ASP A 33 3.29 -8.66 15.37
C ASP A 33 3.82 -7.22 15.51
N ASP A 34 3.01 -6.19 15.22
CA ASP A 34 3.53 -4.84 15.00
C ASP A 34 2.89 -3.72 15.84
N VAL A 35 1.84 -3.98 16.63
CA VAL A 35 1.26 -2.95 17.52
C VAL A 35 2.11 -2.71 18.79
N GLN A 36 3.13 -3.53 19.06
CA GLN A 36 4.10 -3.25 20.13
C GLN A 36 5.34 -2.48 19.66
N THR A 37 5.61 -2.38 18.36
CA THR A 37 6.86 -1.81 17.80
C THR A 37 6.63 -0.61 16.90
N ALA A 38 5.45 -0.46 16.30
CA ALA A 38 5.07 0.76 15.60
C ALA A 38 4.61 1.81 16.62
N GLY A 39 5.55 2.63 17.12
CA GLY A 39 5.20 4.00 17.51
C GLY A 39 4.72 4.80 16.30
N ASP A 40 4.66 6.13 16.40
CA ASP A 40 4.41 7.03 15.25
C ASP A 40 5.55 7.02 14.19
N ASP A 41 6.38 5.97 14.16
CA ASP A 41 7.50 5.83 13.25
C ASP A 41 7.02 5.39 11.86
N PHE A 42 7.11 6.34 10.94
CA PHE A 42 6.71 6.22 9.56
C PHE A 42 7.46 5.11 8.80
N ASP A 43 8.75 4.89 9.12
CA ASP A 43 9.57 3.89 8.43
C ASP A 43 9.19 2.46 8.85
N ALA A 44 8.82 2.26 10.12
CA ALA A 44 8.28 0.98 10.60
C ALA A 44 6.96 0.63 9.90
N LEU A 45 6.10 1.62 9.73
CA LEU A 45 4.80 1.44 9.08
C LEU A 45 4.92 1.18 7.57
N ARG A 46 5.90 1.80 6.91
CA ARG A 46 6.25 1.49 5.52
C ARG A 46 6.72 0.04 5.36
N SER A 47 7.59 -0.45 6.25
CA SER A 47 8.06 -1.84 6.22
C SER A 47 6.90 -2.83 6.43
N ILE A 48 5.98 -2.57 7.35
CA ILE A 48 4.79 -3.42 7.54
C ILE A 48 3.95 -3.50 6.28
N PHE A 49 3.72 -2.38 5.60
CA PHE A 49 2.97 -2.37 4.35
C PHE A 49 3.69 -3.14 3.24
N ALA A 50 4.96 -2.81 2.99
CA ALA A 50 5.75 -3.39 1.90
C ALA A 50 6.03 -4.89 2.11
N ASP A 51 6.40 -5.29 3.33
CA ASP A 51 6.92 -6.63 3.61
C ASP A 51 5.84 -7.62 4.04
N LYS A 52 4.72 -7.12 4.60
CA LYS A 52 3.65 -7.98 5.14
C LYS A 52 2.33 -7.80 4.42
N VAL A 53 1.85 -6.58 4.24
CA VAL A 53 0.50 -6.35 3.68
C VAL A 53 0.47 -6.61 2.16
N LEU A 54 1.38 -5.98 1.42
CA LEU A 54 1.40 -6.01 -0.03
C LEU A 54 1.52 -7.45 -0.60
N PRO A 55 2.38 -8.34 -0.06
CA PRO A 55 2.51 -9.72 -0.56
C PRO A 55 1.32 -10.62 -0.18
N LEU A 56 0.61 -10.30 0.91
CA LEU A 56 -0.55 -11.08 1.35
C LEU A 56 -1.83 -10.74 0.59
N ALA A 57 -1.91 -9.52 0.07
CA ALA A 57 -3.11 -8.95 -0.54
C ALA A 57 -2.93 -8.57 -2.02
N SER A 58 -1.74 -8.74 -2.59
CA SER A 58 -1.52 -8.50 -4.01
C SER A 58 -0.38 -9.34 -4.60
N ASN A 59 -0.27 -9.37 -5.93
CA ASN A 59 0.86 -9.96 -6.66
C ASN A 59 1.94 -8.91 -7.04
N VAL A 60 1.98 -7.78 -6.34
CA VAL A 60 2.82 -6.61 -6.65
C VAL A 60 3.88 -6.45 -5.58
N THR A 61 5.10 -6.05 -5.97
CA THR A 61 6.17 -5.72 -5.02
C THR A 61 6.28 -4.22 -4.78
N MET A 62 7.06 -3.81 -3.79
CA MET A 62 7.29 -2.38 -3.57
C MET A 62 8.06 -1.74 -4.73
N GLU A 63 8.98 -2.47 -5.37
CA GLU A 63 9.69 -1.99 -6.57
C GLU A 63 8.72 -1.68 -7.70
N ASP A 64 7.75 -2.57 -7.92
CA ASP A 64 6.72 -2.38 -8.93
C ASP A 64 5.91 -1.10 -8.71
N LEU A 65 5.57 -0.78 -7.46
CA LEU A 65 4.83 0.44 -7.11
C LEU A 65 5.68 1.70 -7.29
N VAL A 66 6.99 1.62 -7.09
CA VAL A 66 7.91 2.77 -7.23
C VAL A 66 8.14 3.13 -8.69
N GLU A 67 8.07 2.16 -9.60
CA GLU A 67 8.16 2.42 -11.05
C GLU A 67 6.84 2.93 -11.65
N MET A 68 5.74 2.88 -10.90
CA MET A 68 4.44 3.30 -11.41
C MET A 68 4.26 4.81 -11.47
N ALA A 69 3.50 5.27 -12.46
CA ALA A 69 3.05 6.64 -12.49
C ALA A 69 2.05 6.91 -11.34
N PRO A 70 1.96 8.17 -10.86
CA PRO A 70 0.94 8.62 -9.91
C PRO A 70 -0.48 8.08 -10.11
N SER A 71 -0.96 8.17 -11.35
CA SER A 71 -2.31 7.76 -11.76
C SER A 71 -2.51 6.27 -11.56
N ASP A 72 -1.47 5.51 -11.84
CA ASP A 72 -1.46 4.05 -11.87
C ASP A 72 -1.42 3.50 -10.45
N ILE A 73 -0.62 4.12 -9.57
CA ILE A 73 -0.62 3.83 -8.13
C ILE A 73 -2.01 4.09 -7.55
N LYS A 74 -2.64 5.21 -7.94
CA LYS A 74 -4.00 5.54 -7.49
C LYS A 74 -5.00 4.47 -7.95
N GLU A 75 -4.93 4.06 -9.22
CA GLU A 75 -5.79 3.02 -9.77
C GLU A 75 -5.61 1.69 -9.02
N PHE A 76 -4.36 1.25 -8.81
CA PHE A 76 -4.05 0.07 -8.02
C PHE A 76 -4.64 0.16 -6.61
N TRP A 77 -4.48 1.31 -5.96
CA TRP A 77 -4.99 1.55 -4.61
C TRP A 77 -6.51 1.51 -4.53
N ASP A 78 -7.21 2.06 -5.52
CA ASP A 78 -8.67 2.03 -5.57
C ASP A 78 -9.19 0.58 -5.64
N HIS A 79 -8.54 -0.27 -6.46
CA HIS A 79 -8.84 -1.71 -6.50
C HIS A 79 -8.50 -2.42 -5.19
N PHE A 80 -7.34 -2.14 -4.60
CA PHE A 80 -6.92 -2.69 -3.32
C PHE A 80 -7.92 -2.36 -2.21
N TYR A 81 -8.34 -1.10 -2.12
CA TYR A 81 -9.31 -0.60 -1.15
C TYR A 81 -10.69 -1.22 -1.38
N LYS A 82 -11.16 -1.31 -2.63
CA LYS A 82 -12.45 -1.92 -2.97
C LYS A 82 -12.52 -3.39 -2.55
N VAL A 83 -11.45 -4.15 -2.72
CA VAL A 83 -11.38 -5.56 -2.31
C VAL A 83 -11.29 -5.69 -0.79
N ASN A 84 -10.56 -4.81 -0.12
CA ASN A 84 -10.34 -4.86 1.33
C ASN A 84 -11.22 -3.88 2.13
N SER A 85 -12.31 -3.36 1.55
CA SER A 85 -13.14 -2.30 2.14
C SER A 85 -13.68 -2.66 3.53
N VAL A 86 -14.10 -3.92 3.71
CA VAL A 86 -14.56 -4.42 5.02
C VAL A 86 -13.46 -4.36 6.07
N PHE A 87 -12.21 -4.68 5.72
CA PHE A 87 -11.07 -4.53 6.62
C PHE A 87 -10.87 -3.06 7.01
N PHE A 88 -10.86 -2.16 6.03
CA PHE A 88 -10.69 -0.73 6.26
C PHE A 88 -11.80 -0.14 7.13
N GLU A 89 -13.05 -0.54 6.91
CA GLU A 89 -14.19 -0.14 7.74
C GLU A 89 -14.05 -0.64 9.19
N MET A 90 -13.64 -1.90 9.36
CA MET A 90 -13.44 -2.49 10.68
C MET A 90 -12.28 -1.82 11.42
N ALA A 91 -11.14 -1.59 10.75
CA ALA A 91 -9.99 -0.89 11.31
C ALA A 91 -10.34 0.55 11.73
N ARG A 92 -11.17 1.25 10.95
CA ARG A 92 -11.66 2.59 11.29
C ARG A 92 -12.55 2.59 12.54
N LYS A 93 -13.38 1.56 12.71
CA LYS A 93 -14.27 1.39 13.87
C LYS A 93 -13.55 0.89 15.12
N SER A 94 -12.47 0.12 14.97
CA SER A 94 -11.72 -0.48 16.09
C SER A 94 -10.62 0.41 16.68
N GLY A 95 -10.50 1.67 16.23
CA GLY A 95 -9.47 2.59 16.72
C GLY A 95 -8.10 2.41 16.09
N LEU A 96 -7.95 1.56 15.05
CA LEU A 96 -6.72 1.44 14.24
C LEU A 96 -6.58 2.60 13.23
N LYS A 97 -7.13 3.76 13.58
CA LYS A 97 -7.15 4.96 12.72
C LYS A 97 -5.73 5.41 12.39
N ALA A 98 -4.79 5.32 13.33
CA ALA A 98 -3.39 5.63 13.12
C ALA A 98 -2.74 4.72 12.05
N VAL A 99 -3.05 3.42 12.05
CA VAL A 99 -2.52 2.48 11.03
C VAL A 99 -3.07 2.84 9.64
N LEU A 100 -4.35 3.21 9.54
CA LEU A 100 -4.97 3.60 8.28
C LEU A 100 -4.44 4.94 7.75
N GLU A 101 -4.34 5.94 8.63
CA GLU A 101 -3.80 7.26 8.29
C GLU A 101 -2.33 7.17 7.90
N THR A 102 -1.55 6.32 8.56
CA THR A 102 -0.15 6.13 8.17
C THR A 102 0.02 5.25 6.94
N LEU A 103 -0.83 4.26 6.67
CA LEU A 103 -0.82 3.56 5.38
C LEU A 103 -1.08 4.54 4.23
N GLN A 104 -2.10 5.39 4.41
CA GLN A 104 -2.42 6.43 3.45
C GLN A 104 -1.28 7.45 3.32
N THR A 105 -0.65 7.84 4.43
CA THR A 105 0.48 8.79 4.43
C THR A 105 1.75 8.16 3.89
N ALA A 106 2.03 6.88 4.14
CA ALA A 106 3.17 6.13 3.61
C ALA A 106 3.17 6.20 2.09
N ILE A 107 2.03 5.85 1.51
CA ILE A 107 1.80 5.88 0.07
C ILE A 107 1.90 7.32 -0.47
N LEU A 108 1.26 8.30 0.19
CA LEU A 108 1.28 9.70 -0.24
C LEU A 108 2.63 10.41 -0.06
N SER A 109 3.42 10.03 0.95
CA SER A 109 4.76 10.62 1.19
C SER A 109 5.81 9.94 0.32
N ASP A 110 5.69 8.65 0.04
CA ASP A 110 6.50 7.99 -1.00
C ASP A 110 6.25 8.64 -2.35
N PHE A 111 4.98 8.96 -2.63
CA PHE A 111 4.56 9.74 -3.77
C PHE A 111 5.14 11.18 -3.78
N GLY A 112 5.08 11.88 -2.65
CA GLY A 112 5.62 13.24 -2.50
C GLY A 112 7.15 13.31 -2.59
N LYS A 113 7.87 12.34 -2.01
CA LYS A 113 9.33 12.20 -2.13
C LYS A 113 9.74 11.90 -3.58
N TRP A 114 8.98 11.07 -4.29
CA TRP A 114 9.22 10.78 -5.69
C TRP A 114 9.00 12.01 -6.59
N LEU A 115 7.90 12.75 -6.41
CA LEU A 115 7.69 14.02 -7.11
C LEU A 115 8.76 15.07 -6.79
N ALA A 116 9.19 15.17 -5.54
CA ALA A 116 10.27 16.08 -5.14
C ALA A 116 11.64 15.65 -5.70
N GLY A 117 11.84 14.35 -5.91
CA GLY A 117 13.02 13.79 -6.58
C GLY A 117 13.02 14.02 -8.08
N SER A 118 11.87 13.86 -8.74
CA SER A 118 11.70 14.09 -10.19
C SER A 118 11.69 15.57 -10.58
N LEU A 119 11.48 16.48 -9.62
CA LEU A 119 11.51 17.93 -9.81
C LEU A 119 12.89 18.57 -9.57
N ARG A 120 13.94 17.81 -9.24
CA ARG A 120 15.32 18.34 -9.31
C ARG A 120 15.77 18.24 -10.77
N PRO A 121 15.84 19.35 -11.53
CA PRO A 121 16.51 19.30 -12.82
C PRO A 121 17.98 19.04 -12.53
N ASP A 122 18.60 18.17 -13.33
CA ASP A 122 20.05 18.13 -13.48
C ASP A 122 20.56 19.54 -13.77
N ILE A 123 21.01 20.26 -12.74
CA ILE A 123 21.89 21.40 -12.93
C ILE A 123 23.25 20.79 -13.26
N LYS A 124 23.43 20.47 -14.55
CA LYS A 124 24.75 20.31 -15.14
C LYS A 124 25.51 21.62 -14.94
N THR A 125 26.28 21.71 -13.87
CA THR A 125 27.39 22.66 -13.80
C THR A 125 28.47 22.16 -14.76
N SER A 126 28.57 22.87 -15.87
CA SER A 126 29.65 22.80 -16.85
C SER A 126 31.00 23.16 -16.23
#